data_AF-A0A1D9Q5Z6-F1
#
_entry.id   AF-A0A1D9Q5Z6-F1
#
_cell.length_a   1.000
_cell.length_b   1.000
_cell.length_c   1.000
_cell.angle_alpha   90.00
_cell.angle_beta   90.00
_cell.angle_gamma   90.00
#
_symmetry.space_group_name_H-M   'P 1'
#
loop_
_entity.id
_entity.type
_entity.pdbx_description
1 polymer ?
#
loop_
_entity_poly.entity_id
_entity_poly.type
_entity_poly.pdbx_seq_one_letter_code
_entity_poly.pdbx_strand_id
1 'polypeptide(L)' 'MENVLFTEEVVKAAAENKGSGKEVMMLLLEKRGADVVITEEVVKAAAGNWNSGREIMMLLLEKRGAEVVITER' A
#
# COMPACT_ATOMS: atom_id res chain seq x y z
N MET A 1 -18.11 7.36 -16.23
CA MET A 1 -17.79 6.95 -14.85
C MET A 1 -16.47 7.62 -14.52
N GLU A 2 -16.45 8.54 -13.57
CA GLU A 2 -15.17 9.09 -13.09
C GLU A 2 -14.39 7.96 -12.45
N ASN A 3 -13.29 7.58 -13.10
CA ASN A 3 -12.33 6.66 -12.54
C ASN A 3 -11.58 7.44 -11.46
N VAL A 4 -12.11 7.46 -10.23
CA VAL A 4 -11.41 8.08 -9.10
C VAL A 4 -10.20 7.20 -8.82
N LEU A 5 -9.09 7.45 -9.52
CA LEU A 5 -7.79 6.92 -9.18
C LEU A 5 -7.54 7.27 -7.72
N PHE A 6 -7.17 6.29 -6.91
CA PHE A 6 -6.68 6.62 -5.57
C PHE A 6 -5.39 7.38 -5.79
N THR A 7 -5.40 8.66 -5.42
CA THR A 7 -4.19 9.46 -5.49
C THR A 7 -3.15 8.78 -4.60
N GLU A 8 -1.89 8.87 -5.02
CA GLU A 8 -0.75 8.36 -4.25
C GLU A 8 -0.83 8.81 -2.78
N GLU A 9 -1.28 10.04 -2.53
CA GLU A 9 -1.47 10.59 -1.19
C GLU A 9 -2.45 9.80 -0.33
N VAL A 10 -3.58 9.33 -0.89
CA VAL A 10 -4.55 8.54 -0.12
C VAL A 10 -3.98 7.16 0.23
N VAL A 11 -3.32 6.52 -0.72
CA VAL A 11 -2.69 5.20 -0.50
C VAL A 11 -1.54 5.32 0.49
N LYS A 12 -0.73 6.39 0.40
CA LYS A 12 0.34 6.69 1.34
C LYS A 12 -0.21 6.95 2.74
N ALA A 13 -1.25 7.76 2.87
CA ALA A 13 -1.89 8.02 4.16
C ALA A 13 -2.44 6.74 4.82
N ALA A 14 -2.99 5.80 4.02
CA ALA A 14 -3.39 4.49 4.51
C ALA A 14 -2.19 3.67 5.00
N ALA A 15 -1.06 3.68 4.27
CA ALA A 15 0.16 3.00 4.68
C ALA A 15 0.80 3.60 5.95
N GLU A 16 0.71 4.91 6.16
CA GLU A 16 1.21 5.61 7.36
C GLU A 16 0.28 5.47 8.59
N ASN A 17 -0.95 5.00 8.39
CA ASN A 17 -1.93 4.90 9.47
C ASN A 17 -1.52 3.84 10.50
N LYS A 18 -1.16 4.30 11.70
CA LYS A 18 -0.65 3.47 12.81
C LYS A 18 -1.73 2.66 13.52
N GLY A 19 -3.00 3.05 13.40
CA GLY A 19 -4.11 2.41 14.12
C GLY A 19 -4.81 1.34 13.30
N SER A 20 -5.10 1.63 12.03
CA SER A 20 -5.88 0.75 11.14
C SER A 20 -5.31 0.67 9.73
N GLY A 21 -4.02 1.01 9.55
CA GLY A 21 -3.41 1.06 8.22
C GLY A 21 -3.46 -0.27 7.48
N LYS A 22 -3.31 -1.40 8.20
CA LYS A 22 -3.45 -2.74 7.62
C LYS A 22 -4.86 -2.96 7.05
N GLU A 23 -5.90 -2.72 7.84
CA GLU A 23 -7.29 -2.95 7.45
C GLU A 23 -7.71 -2.03 6.30
N VAL A 24 -7.29 -0.77 6.34
CA VAL A 24 -7.53 0.18 5.25
C VAL A 24 -6.80 -0.24 3.97
N MET A 25 -5.52 -0.60 4.06
CA MET A 25 -4.75 -1.06 2.89
C MET A 25 -5.35 -2.34 2.29
N MET A 26 -5.82 -3.27 3.13
CA MET A 26 -6.51 -4.48 2.67
C MET A 26 -7.77 -4.15 1.90
N LEU A 27 -8.62 -3.27 2.43
CA LEU A 27 -9.86 -2.86 1.77
C LEU A 27 -9.59 -2.15 0.44
N LEU A 28 -8.59 -1.26 0.39
CA LEU A 28 -8.19 -0.57 -0.83
C LEU A 28 -7.78 -1.57 -1.92
N LEU A 29 -6.88 -2.50 -1.59
CA LEU A 29 -6.39 -3.50 -2.55
C LEU A 29 -7.50 -4.46 -2.99
N GLU A 30 -8.40 -4.89 -2.11
CA GLU A 30 -9.49 -5.81 -2.47
C GLU A 30 -10.59 -5.15 -3.31
N LYS A 31 -10.95 -3.90 -3.01
CA LYS A 31 -12.07 -3.22 -3.69
C LYS A 31 -11.66 -2.54 -4.97
N ARG A 32 -10.39 -2.13 -5.08
CA ARG A 32 -9.93 -1.24 -6.14
C ARG A 32 -8.75 -1.83 -6.91
N GLY A 33 -8.06 -2.83 -6.37
CA GLY A 33 -7.12 -3.68 -7.10
C GLY A 33 -6.12 -2.86 -7.93
N ALA A 34 -6.28 -2.94 -9.27
CA ALA A 34 -5.43 -2.25 -10.23
C ALA A 34 -5.53 -0.71 -10.18
N ASP A 35 -6.63 -0.13 -9.67
CA ASP A 35 -6.76 1.32 -9.48
C ASP A 35 -5.88 1.84 -8.33
N VAL A 36 -5.38 0.94 -7.48
CA VAL A 36 -4.46 1.27 -6.39
C VAL A 36 -3.04 1.16 -6.94
N VAL A 37 -2.41 2.31 -7.18
CA VAL A 37 -1.00 2.35 -7.58
C VAL A 37 -0.13 2.28 -6.33
N ILE A 38 0.74 1.27 -6.27
CA ILE A 38 1.73 1.14 -5.19
C ILE A 38 3.03 1.75 -5.68
N THR A 39 3.31 2.97 -5.23
CA THR A 39 4.53 3.70 -5.56
C THR A 39 5.64 3.41 -4.54
N GLU A 40 6.87 3.83 -4.85
CA GLU A 40 7.99 3.76 -3.91
C GLU A 40 7.69 4.49 -2.59
N GLU A 41 7.02 5.64 -2.65
CA GLU A 41 6.67 6.42 -1.46
C GLU A 41 5.64 5.71 -0.58
N VAL A 42 4.69 4.98 -1.17
CA VAL A 42 3.76 4.11 -0.42
C VAL A 42 4.53 2.98 0.27
N VAL A 43 5.50 2.37 -0.42
CA VAL A 43 6.32 1.28 0.15
C VAL A 43 7.21 1.81 1.29
N LYS A 44 7.82 2.98 1.14
CA LYS A 44 8.59 3.63 2.22
C LYS A 44 7.71 3.97 3.42
N ALA A 45 6.51 4.50 3.19
CA ALA A 45 5.53 4.76 4.24
C ALA A 45 5.15 3.49 5.00
N ALA A 46 4.84 2.41 4.30
CA ALA A 46 4.55 1.11 4.90
C ALA A 46 5.75 0.60 5.71
N ALA A 47 6.96 0.61 5.13
CA ALA A 47 8.18 0.15 5.82
C ALA A 47 8.52 1.01 7.05
N GLY A 48 8.19 2.31 7.03
CA GLY A 48 8.37 3.24 8.14
C GLY A 48 7.29 3.17 9.23
N ASN A 49 6.18 2.46 9.00
CA ASN A 49 5.10 2.35 9.97
C ASN A 49 5.45 1.29 11.03
N TRP A 50 5.83 1.74 12.23
CA TRP A 50 6.26 0.85 13.31
C TRP A 50 5.14 -0.02 13.91
N ASN A 51 3.87 0.38 13.75
CA ASN A 51 2.74 -0.32 14.34
C ASN A 51 2.19 -1.43 13.45
N SER A 52 2.20 -1.23 12.13
CA SER A 52 1.57 -2.16 11.18
C SER A 52 2.38 -2.37 9.90
N GLY A 53 3.58 -1.79 9.81
CA GLY A 53 4.37 -1.79 8.58
C GLY A 53 4.73 -3.19 8.11
N ARG A 54 5.05 -4.10 9.03
CA ARG A 54 5.32 -5.50 8.69
C ARG A 54 4.10 -6.16 8.03
N GLU A 55 2.93 -5.99 8.60
CA GLU A 55 1.68 -6.55 8.10
C GLU A 55 1.29 -5.96 6.75
N ILE A 56 1.48 -4.64 6.59
CA ILE A 56 1.22 -3.95 5.32
C ILE A 56 2.21 -4.42 4.24
N MET A 57 3.51 -4.57 4.56
CA MET A 57 4.51 -5.07 3.62
C MET A 57 4.22 -6.51 3.19
N MET A 58 3.80 -7.38 4.11
CA MET A 58 3.36 -8.74 3.75
C MET A 58 2.14 -8.72 2.82
N LEU A 59 1.15 -7.88 3.11
CA LEU A 59 -0.04 -7.73 2.26
C LEU A 59 0.32 -7.24 0.85
N LEU A 60 1.23 -6.27 0.73
CA LEU A 60 1.71 -5.76 -0.56
C LEU A 60 2.42 -6.86 -1.36
N LEU A 61 3.29 -7.64 -0.72
CA LEU A 61 3.98 -8.77 -1.37
C LEU A 61 3.01 -9.90 -1.76
N GLU A 62 2.01 -10.20 -0.94
CA GLU A 62 1.00 -11.22 -1.25
C GLU A 62 0.13 -10.82 -2.45
N LYS A 63 -0.36 -9.57 -2.46
CA LYS A 63 -1.33 -9.12 -3.46
C LYS A 63 -0.68 -8.58 -4.74
N ARG A 64 0.53 -8.02 -4.63
CA ARG A 64 1.21 -7.27 -5.71
C ARG A 64 2.68 -7.68 -5.87
N GLY A 65 3.10 -8.81 -5.30
CA GLY A 65 4.49 -9.26 -5.34
C GLY A 65 5.07 -9.42 -6.75
N ALA A 66 4.24 -9.72 -7.75
CA ALA A 66 4.67 -9.80 -9.15
C ALA A 66 5.11 -8.43 -9.73
N GLU A 67 4.69 -7.33 -9.12
CA GLU A 67 5.06 -5.96 -9.51
C GLU A 67 6.23 -5.42 -8.69
N VAL A 68 6.61 -6.12 -7.63
CA VAL A 68 7.70 -5.70 -6.75
C VAL A 68 9.04 -6.11 -7.37
N VAL A 69 9.84 -5.11 -7.71
CA VAL A 69 11.23 -5.30 -8.13
C VAL A 69 12.15 -5.09 -6.94
N ILE A 70 12.81 -6.15 -6.50
CA ILE A 70 13.88 -6.04 -5.48
C ILE A 70 15.16 -5.65 -6.20
N THR A 71 15.71 -4.50 -5.84
CA THR A 71 16.96 -3.97 -6.38
C THR A 71 18.02 -3.90 -5.28
N GLU A 72 19.27 -4.07 -5.66
CA GLU A 72 20.40 -3.78 -4.77
C GLU A 72 20.61 -2.26 -4.71
N ARG A 73 21.16 -1.79 -3.60
CA ARG A 73 21.33 -0.36 -3.31
C ARG A 73 22.57 0.21 -3.97
#